data_AF-A0A4P6BKD2-F1
#
_entry.id   AF-A0A4P6BKD2-F1
#
_cell.length_a   1.000
_cell.length_b   1.000
_cell.length_c   1.000
_cell.angle_alpha   90.00
_cell.angle_beta   90.00
_cell.angle_gamma   90.00
#
_symmetry.space_group_name_H-M   'P 1'
#
loop_
_entity.id
_entity.type
_entity.pdbx_description
1 polymer ?
#
loop_
_entity_poly.entity_id
_entity_poly.type
_entity_poly.pdbx_seq_one_letter_code
_entity_poly.pdbx_strand_id
1 'polypeptide(L)'
;MSFVRCLECPRCHSTYTATEIHNLCQCGSPLLVRYDLERLGQAVKKEDLKSRRADLWRYWEFLPLRGRTGKTGNKGINVEIVK
;
A
#
# COMPACT_ATOMS: atom_id res chain seq x y z
N MET A 1 -5.79 -3.20 10.14
CA MET A 1 -6.07 -1.87 9.54
C MET A 1 -4.92 -1.54 8.61
N SER A 2 -5.21 -0.99 7.42
CA SER A 2 -4.23 -0.45 6.47
C SER A 2 -4.29 1.08 6.57
N PHE A 3 -3.14 1.75 6.47
CA PHE A 3 -3.02 3.22 6.57
C PHE A 3 -2.96 3.91 5.21
N VAL A 4 -3.36 3.21 4.15
CA VAL A 4 -3.44 3.78 2.80
C VAL A 4 -4.62 4.75 2.70
N ARG A 5 -4.35 5.97 2.22
CA ARG A 5 -5.34 7.03 2.02
C ARG A 5 -5.90 7.01 0.59
N CYS A 6 -5.02 7.07 -0.41
CA CYS A 6 -5.37 7.11 -1.82
C CYS A 6 -4.18 6.74 -2.70
N LEU A 7 -4.41 6.64 -4.00
CA LEU A 7 -3.35 6.63 -5.01
C LEU A 7 -3.28 8.01 -5.66
N GLU A 8 -2.07 8.50 -5.94
CA GLU A 8 -1.86 9.81 -6.55
C GLU A 8 -0.89 9.70 -7.72
N CYS A 9 -1.20 10.39 -8.82
CA CYS A 9 -0.28 10.51 -9.93
C CYS A 9 0.81 11.55 -9.61
N PRO A 10 2.11 11.21 -9.68
CA PRO A 10 3.18 12.17 -9.44
C PRO A 10 3.36 13.20 -10.57
N ARG A 11 2.74 12.97 -11.74
CA ARG A 11 2.85 13.84 -12.91
C ARG A 11 1.74 14.89 -12.97
N CYS A 12 0.48 14.47 -12.81
CA CYS A 12 -0.68 15.35 -12.96
C CYS A 12 -1.49 15.52 -11.67
N HIS A 13 -1.04 14.93 -10.55
CA HIS A 13 -1.65 15.05 -9.22
C HIS A 13 -3.11 14.55 -9.13
N SER A 14 -3.60 13.83 -10.14
CA SER A 14 -4.90 13.16 -10.08
C SER A 14 -4.92 12.12 -8.97
N THR A 15 -6.01 12.09 -8.21
CA THR A 15 -6.21 11.20 -7.07
C THR A 15 -7.18 10.07 -7.43
N TYR A 16 -6.85 8.86 -7.01
CA TYR A 16 -7.61 7.63 -7.27
C TYR A 16 -7.86 6.87 -5.96
N THR A 17 -8.91 6.06 -5.94
CA THR A 17 -9.23 5.22 -4.77
C THR A 17 -8.21 4.08 -4.64
N ALA A 18 -7.83 3.72 -3.41
CA ALA A 18 -6.95 2.57 -3.17
C ALA A 18 -7.72 1.23 -3.07
N THR A 19 -9.04 1.29 -3.22
CA THR A 19 -9.94 0.14 -3.07
C THR A 19 -10.24 -0.56 -4.39
N GLU A 20 -9.98 0.11 -5.51
CA GLU A 20 -10.19 -0.38 -6.86
C GLU A 20 -8.85 -0.72 -7.51
N ILE A 21 -8.89 -1.53 -8.57
CA ILE A 21 -7.70 -1.86 -9.34
C ILE A 21 -7.44 -0.72 -10.32
N HIS A 22 -6.26 -0.11 -10.22
CA HIS A 22 -5.78 0.92 -11.13
C HIS A 22 -4.44 0.51 -11.72
N ASN A 23 -4.26 0.70 -13.02
CA ASN A 23 -2.98 0.46 -13.70
C ASN A 23 -2.16 1.76 -13.75
N LEU A 24 -2.39 2.56 -14.78
CA LEU A 24 -1.77 3.86 -14.96
C LEU A 24 -2.79 4.98 -14.74
N CYS A 25 -2.28 6.17 -14.43
CA CYS A 25 -3.06 7.38 -14.55
C CYS A 25 -3.49 7.58 -16.01
N GLN A 26 -4.57 8.33 -16.23
CA GLN A 26 -5.01 8.75 -17.57
C GLN A 26 -3.92 9.49 -18.35
N CYS A 27 -2.96 10.12 -17.67
CA CYS A 27 -1.80 10.76 -18.29
C CYS A 27 -0.63 9.81 -18.63
N GLY A 28 -0.80 8.50 -18.41
CA GLY A 28 0.20 7.45 -18.69
C GLY A 28 1.28 7.26 -17.62
N SER A 29 1.24 8.02 -16.50
CA SER A 29 2.19 7.86 -15.39
C SER A 29 1.74 6.78 -14.40
N PRO A 30 2.66 6.03 -13.76
CA PRO A 30 2.32 5.15 -12.65
C PRO A 30 1.74 5.93 -11.47
N LEU A 31 0.89 5.27 -10.68
CA LEU A 31 0.26 5.82 -9.49
C LEU A 31 1.07 5.48 -8.23
N LEU A 32 1.22 6.45 -7.33
CA LEU A 32 1.90 6.29 -6.04
C LEU A 32 0.90 6.11 -4.92
N VAL A 33 1.20 5.22 -3.98
CA VAL A 33 0.39 5.04 -2.77
C VAL A 33 0.66 6.17 -1.78
N ARG A 34 -0.40 6.85 -1.33
CA ARG A 34 -0.34 7.86 -0.27
C ARG A 34 -0.79 7.27 1.05
N TYR A 35 0.04 7.42 2.07
CA TYR A 35 -0.19 6.91 3.42
C TYR A 35 -0.58 8.03 4.38
N ASP A 36 -1.42 7.69 5.35
CA ASP A 36 -1.66 8.53 6.51
C ASP A 36 -0.52 8.34 7.52
N LEU A 37 0.57 9.10 7.31
CA LEU A 37 1.78 9.00 8.12
C LEU A 37 1.57 9.44 9.58
N GLU A 38 0.63 10.37 9.82
CA GLU A 38 0.30 10.82 11.18
C GLU A 38 -0.33 9.69 12.00
N ARG A 39 -1.38 9.07 11.45
CA ARG A 39 -2.02 7.93 12.11
C ARG A 39 -1.09 6.73 12.23
N LEU A 40 -0.24 6.50 11.23
CA LEU A 40 0.73 5.42 11.24
C LEU A 40 1.79 5.61 12.33
N GLY A 41 2.31 6.83 12.50
CA GLY A 41 3.28 7.16 13.53
C GLY A 41 2.72 7.02 14.95
N GLN A 42 1.41 7.22 15.13
CA GLN A 42 0.73 6.98 16.40
C GLN A 42 0.46 5.49 16.66
N ALA A 43 0.18 4.72 15.60
CA ALA A 43 -0.25 3.33 15.71
C ALA A 43 0.90 2.32 15.74
N VAL A 44 2.07 2.64 15.18
CA VAL A 44 3.20 1.70 15.05
C VAL A 44 4.46 2.30 15.63
N LYS A 45 5.00 1.67 16.68
CA LYS A 45 6.31 2.03 17.23
C LYS A 45 7.41 1.21 16.58
N LYS A 46 8.60 1.79 16.45
CA LYS A 46 9.76 1.11 15.83
C LYS A 46 10.18 -0.12 16.64
N GLU A 47 9.98 -0.08 17.95
CA GLU A 47 10.29 -1.15 18.89
C GLU A 47 9.39 -2.38 18.65
N ASP A 48 8.11 -2.15 18.37
CA ASP A 48 7.14 -3.21 18.05
C ASP A 48 7.48 -3.93 16.75
N LEU A 49 8.21 -3.29 15.84
CA LEU A 49 8.67 -3.91 14.61
C LEU A 49 9.90 -4.81 14.86
N LYS A 50 10.75 -4.48 15.82
CA LYS A 50 11.97 -5.25 16.12
C LYS A 50 11.68 -6.65 16.67
N SER A 51 10.60 -6.80 17.43
CA SER A 51 10.19 -8.09 18.01
C SER A 51 9.49 -9.01 17.00
N ARG A 52 9.05 -8.47 15.85
CA ARG A 52 8.39 -9.25 14.79
C ARG A 52 9.43 -10.02 13.96
N ARG A 53 8.97 -11.10 13.32
CA ARG A 53 9.78 -11.86 12.36
C ARG A 53 10.31 -10.92 11.27
N ALA A 54 11.57 -11.09 10.89
CA ALA A 54 12.23 -10.27 9.87
C ALA A 54 11.79 -10.67 8.44
N ASP A 55 10.50 -10.50 8.15
CA ASP A 55 9.93 -10.68 6.81
C ASP A 55 9.14 -9.43 6.39
N LEU A 56 8.60 -9.44 5.16
CA LEU A 56 7.79 -8.34 4.65
C LEU A 56 6.52 -8.10 5.48
N TRP A 57 5.95 -9.16 6.07
CA TRP A 57 4.71 -9.11 6.85
C TRP A 57 4.87 -8.38 8.18
N ARG A 58 6.12 -8.17 8.64
CA ARG A 58 6.45 -7.23 9.72
C ARG A 58 5.82 -5.86 9.53
N TYR A 59 5.69 -5.40 8.27
CA TYR A 59 5.17 -4.09 7.91
C TYR A 59 3.73 -4.14 7.40
N TRP A 60 2.94 -5.10 7.89
CA TRP A 60 1.54 -5.30 7.55
C TRP A 60 0.73 -3.99 7.44
N GLU A 61 0.93 -3.05 8.37
CA GLU A 61 0.24 -1.77 8.45
C GLU A 61 0.50 -0.86 7.23
N PHE A 62 1.69 -1.01 6.62
CA PHE A 62 2.11 -0.31 5.42
C PHE A 62 1.62 -0.99 4.14
N LEU A 63 1.11 -2.22 4.19
CA LEU A 63 0.68 -2.91 2.99
C LEU A 63 -0.76 -2.51 2.61
N PRO A 64 -1.07 -2.39 1.31
CA PRO A 64 -2.43 -2.09 0.82
C PRO A 64 -3.33 -3.33 0.90
N LEU A 65 -3.48 -3.93 2.08
CA LEU A 65 -4.23 -5.18 2.29
C LEU A 65 -5.45 -4.98 3.18
N ARG A 66 -6.53 -5.69 2.85
CA ARG A 66 -7.75 -5.75 3.67
C ARG A 66 -7.68 -6.96 4.62
N GLY A 67 -7.46 -6.71 5.91
CA GLY A 67 -7.48 -7.74 6.97
C GLY A 67 -6.18 -8.52 7.19
N ARG A 68 -5.91 -8.93 8.44
CA ARG A 68 -4.63 -9.53 8.89
C ARG A 68 -4.46 -11.01 8.51
N THR A 69 -5.20 -11.50 7.51
CA THR A 69 -5.15 -12.89 7.06
C THR A 69 -3.92 -13.07 6.16
N GLY A 70 -2.78 -13.22 6.80
CA GLY A 70 -1.51 -13.51 6.14
C GLY A 70 -1.56 -14.83 5.37
N LYS A 71 -0.97 -14.78 4.17
CA LYS A 71 -0.92 -15.81 3.11
C LYS A 71 -2.17 -15.92 2.25
N THR A 72 -2.48 -14.87 1.49
CA THR A 72 -3.02 -15.13 0.15
C THR A 72 -1.92 -15.82 -0.66
N GLY A 73 -1.98 -17.16 -0.69
CA GLY A 73 -1.46 -17.88 -1.83
C GLY A 73 -2.03 -17.23 -3.09
N ASN A 74 -1.14 -16.70 -3.92
CA ASN A 74 -1.39 -16.36 -5.31
C ASN A 74 -2.76 -15.70 -5.63
N LYS A 75 -3.07 -14.59 -4.96
CA LYS A 75 -3.79 -13.50 -5.63
C LYS A 75 -2.80 -12.36 -5.69
N GLY A 76 -1.93 -12.43 -6.70
CA GLY A 76 -1.01 -11.36 -7.01
C GLY A 76 -1.77 -10.04 -6.99
N ILE A 77 -1.15 -9.03 -6.40
CA ILE A 77 -1.30 -7.71 -6.98
C ILE A 77 -0.91 -7.96 -8.44
N ASN A 78 -1.87 -7.99 -9.37
CA ASN A 78 -1.56 -8.06 -10.79
C ASN A 78 -0.86 -6.75 -11.11
N VAL A 79 0.44 -6.71 -10.84
CA VAL A 79 1.35 -5.77 -11.46
C VAL A 79 1.53 -6.33 -12.86
N GLU A 80 0.52 -6.16 -13.70
CA GLU A 80 0.75 -6.20 -15.13
C GLU A 80 1.73 -5.05 -15.39
N ILE A 81 3.01 -5.41 -15.46
CA ILE A 81 4.04 -4.54 -16.01
C ILE A 81 3.63 -4.42 -17.49
N VAL A 82 2.80 -3.41 -17.77
CA VAL A 82 2.43 -3.03 -19.13
C VAL A 82 3.75 -2.75 -19.84
N LYS A 83 4.05 -3.62 -20.80
CA LYS A 83 5.26 -3.61 -21.61
C LYS A 83 5.31 -2.38 -22.50
#